data_AF-R7TCS5-F1
#
_entry.id   AF-R7TCS5-F1
#
_cell.length_a   1.000
_cell.length_b   1.000
_cell.length_c   1.000
_cell.angle_alpha   90.00
_cell.angle_beta   90.00
_cell.angle_gamma   90.00
#
_symmetry.space_group_name_H-M   'P 1'
#
loop_
_entity.id
_entity.type
_entity.pdbx_description
1 polymer ?
#
loop_
_entity_poly.entity_id
_entity_poly.type
_entity_poly.pdbx_seq_one_letter_code
_entity_poly.pdbx_strand_id
1 'polypeptide(L)' 'MSSFSEGNLHKKLQELNGSQQSIQTLSLWLIHHRKHAKAIVEVWMKDLRK' A
#
# COMPACT_ATOMS: atom_id res chain seq x y z
N MET A 1 4.59 14.75 4.35
CA MET A 1 3.56 13.69 4.40
C MET A 1 2.99 13.53 3.00
N SER A 2 3.17 12.37 2.35
CA SER A 2 2.67 12.14 0.99
C SER A 2 1.15 11.98 1.00
N SER A 3 0.44 12.58 0.06
CA SER A 3 -0.99 12.31 -0.12
C SER A 3 -1.25 10.87 -0.60
N PHE A 4 -2.39 10.30 -0.23
CA PHE A 4 -2.84 9.02 -0.77
C PHE A 4 -3.17 9.17 -2.26
N SER A 5 -2.73 8.22 -3.08
CA SER A 5 -3.21 8.01 -4.45
C SER A 5 -3.05 6.53 -4.80
N GLU A 6 -3.90 6.02 -5.71
CA GLU A 6 -3.79 4.63 -6.17
C GLU A 6 -2.43 4.35 -6.83
N GLY A 7 -1.89 5.31 -7.58
CA GLY A 7 -0.56 5.20 -8.20
C GLY A 7 0.57 5.10 -7.16
N ASN A 8 0.48 5.82 -6.05
CA ASN A 8 1.45 5.70 -4.96
C ASN A 8 1.36 4.34 -4.27
N LEU A 9 0.14 3.83 -4.05
CA LEU A 9 -0.05 2.51 -3.47
C LEU A 9 0.49 1.41 -4.40
N HIS A 10 0.21 1.51 -5.71
CA HIS A 10 0.71 0.53 -6.69
C HIS A 10 2.24 0.48 -6.71
N LYS A 11 2.94 1.63 -6.74
CA LYS A 11 4.41 1.67 -6.65
C LYS A 11 4.93 1.00 -5.38
N LYS A 12 4.31 1.30 -4.22
CA LYS A 12 4.70 0.69 -2.95
C LYS A 12 4.48 -0.82 -2.91
N LEU A 13 3.45 -1.34 -3.59
CA LEU A 13 3.22 -2.77 -3.71
C LEU A 13 4.26 -3.45 -4.61
N GLN A 14 4.71 -2.79 -5.68
CA GLN A 14 5.79 -3.29 -6.54
C GLN A 14 7.16 -3.30 -5.83
N GLU A 15 7.40 -2.36 -4.92
CA GLU A 15 8.62 -2.28 -4.10
C GLU A 15 8.58 -3.19 -2.85
N LEU A 16 7.41 -3.76 -2.54
CA LEU A 16 7.22 -4.63 -1.38
C LEU A 16 8.05 -5.92 -1.53
N ASN A 17 8.79 -6.27 -0.49
CA ASN A 17 9.58 -7.50 -0.44
C ASN A 17 9.49 -8.16 0.94
N GLY A 18 10.08 -9.36 1.08
CA GLY A 18 10.00 -10.17 2.30
C GLY A 18 10.79 -9.65 3.51
N SER A 19 11.52 -8.53 3.40
CA SER A 19 12.20 -7.95 4.56
C SER A 19 11.22 -7.29 5.52
N GLN A 20 11.53 -7.39 6.83
CA GLN A 20 10.71 -6.76 7.88
C GLN A 20 10.58 -5.24 7.66
N GLN A 21 11.66 -4.57 7.24
CA GLN A 21 11.66 -3.14 6.99
C GLN A 21 10.69 -2.75 5.87
N SER A 22 10.67 -3.51 4.76
CA SER A 22 9.76 -3.25 3.63
C SER A 22 8.29 -3.39 4.06
N ILE A 23 7.97 -4.50 4.74
CA ILE A 23 6.63 -4.77 5.27
C ILE A 23 6.18 -3.71 6.29
N GLN A 24 7.05 -3.34 7.24
CA GLN A 24 6.74 -2.36 8.27
C GLN A 24 6.49 -0.97 7.68
N THR A 25 7.32 -0.57 6.70
CA THR A 25 7.20 0.74 6.04
C THR A 25 5.86 0.86 5.31
N LEU A 26 5.45 -0.16 4.55
CA LEU A 26 4.14 -0.17 3.90
C LEU A 26 3.01 -0.19 4.94
N SER A 27 3.10 -1.04 5.96
CA SER A 27 2.06 -1.17 7.00
C SER A 27 1.79 0.15 7.70
N LEU A 28 2.83 0.88 8.11
CA LEU A 28 2.70 2.20 8.75
C LEU A 28 2.05 3.23 7.81
N TRP A 29 2.42 3.21 6.53
CA TRP A 29 1.81 4.10 5.53
C TRP A 29 0.31 3.80 5.35
N LEU A 30 -0.08 2.52 5.28
CA LEU A 30 -1.49 2.11 5.18
C LEU A 30 -2.30 2.54 6.42
N ILE A 31 -1.75 2.36 7.64
CA ILE A 31 -2.39 2.80 8.89
C ILE A 31 -2.56 4.33 8.93
N HIS A 32 -1.57 5.07 8.45
CA HIS A 32 -1.64 6.52 8.34
C HIS A 32 -2.75 6.96 7.38
N HIS A 33 -2.91 6.25 6.25
CA HIS A 33 -3.94 6.52 5.24
C HIS A 33 -5.25 5.73 5.42
N ARG A 34 -5.55 5.24 6.63
CA ARG A 34 -6.73 4.39 6.91
C ARG A 34 -8.09 4.99 6.50
N LYS A 35 -8.19 6.32 6.35
CA LYS A 35 -9.40 6.97 5.79
C LYS A 35 -9.74 6.48 4.37
N HIS A 36 -8.76 5.94 3.65
CA HIS A 36 -8.89 5.38 2.30
C HIS A 36 -8.93 3.84 2.29
N ALA A 37 -9.24 3.19 3.41
CA ALA A 37 -9.18 1.73 3.56
C ALA A 37 -9.89 0.95 2.44
N LYS A 38 -11.07 1.42 1.99
CA LYS A 38 -11.80 0.78 0.89
C LYS A 38 -10.99 0.76 -0.41
N ALA A 39 -10.47 1.93 -0.83
CA ALA A 39 -9.65 2.05 -2.04
C ALA A 39 -8.34 1.26 -1.92
N ILE A 40 -7.73 1.24 -0.72
CA ILE A 40 -6.53 0.45 -0.43
C ILE A 40 -6.78 -1.04 -0.71
N VAL A 41 -7.86 -1.61 -0.16
CA VAL A 41 -8.19 -3.03 -0.33
C VAL A 41 -8.52 -3.33 -1.79
N GLU A 42 -9.25 -2.46 -2.48
CA GLU A 42 -9.56 -2.64 -3.90
C GLU A 42 -8.31 -2.68 -4.78
N VAL A 43 -7.35 -1.77 -4.57
CA VAL A 43 -6.06 -1.77 -5.29
C VAL A 43 -5.23 -2.99 -4.95
N TRP A 44 -5.16 -3.37 -3.67
CA TRP A 44 -4.44 -4.58 -3.23
C TRP A 44 -5.01 -5.84 -3.87
N MET A 45 -6.35 -5.99 -3.91
CA MET A 45 -7.00 -7.13 -4.55
C MET A 45 -6.77 -7.16 -6.06
N LYS A 46 -6.71 -6.00 -6.73
CA LYS A 46 -6.35 -5.93 -8.15
C LYS A 46 -4.90 -6.39 -8.38
N ASP A 47 -3.96 -5.99 -7.53
CA ASP A 47 -2.56 -6.37 -7.67
C ASP A 47 -2.32 -7.85 -7.33
N LEU A 48 -3.04 -8.41 -6.35
CA LEU A 48 -2.92 -9.82 -5.96
C LEU A 48 -3.46 -10.80 -7.01
N ARG A 49 -4.39 -10.34 -7.85
CA ARG A 49 -5.01 -11.16 -8.92
C ARG A 49 -4.29 -11.07 -10.26
N LYS A 50 -3.26 -10.23 -10.37
CA LYS A 50 -2.35 -10.21 -11.53
C LYS A 50 -1.40 -11.40 -11.44
#